data_AF-A0A2E4D3Z1-F1
#
_entry.id   AF-A0A2E4D3Z1-F1
#
_cell.length_a   1.000
_cell.length_b   1.000
_cell.length_c   1.000
_cell.angle_alpha   90.00
_cell.angle_beta   90.00
_cell.angle_gamma   90.00
#
_symmetry.space_group_name_H-M   'P 1'
#
loop_
_entity.id
_entity.type
_entity.pdbx_description
1 polymer ?
#
loop_
_entity_poly.entity_id
_entity_poly.type
_entity_poly.pdbx_seq_one_letter_code
_entity_poly.pdbx_strand_id
1 'polypeptide(L)'
;MNPLFSNFLNKRTSKSCNLTNRHMFNELFSLFNNWLLNKEDIILIKNDVEASFYSFLCKVNKIDLYDEYITLKYSDEIVDLFLEMKKITMSYGSLILHEKGRTSDDLLQVILNNTEILEDIYADEDVNEKDFNDYE
;
A
#
# COMPACT_ATOMS: atom_id res chain seq x y z
N MET A 1 2.89 -21.69 -6.09
CA MET A 1 2.20 -21.16 -4.89
C MET A 1 2.29 -22.21 -3.78
N ASN A 2 2.67 -21.84 -2.55
CA ASN A 2 2.86 -22.79 -1.44
C ASN A 2 1.53 -23.50 -1.08
N PRO A 3 1.46 -24.84 -0.99
CA PRO A 3 0.22 -25.57 -0.67
C PRO A 3 -0.44 -25.11 0.64
N LEU A 4 0.36 -24.72 1.64
CA LEU A 4 -0.13 -24.21 2.92
C LEU A 4 -0.86 -22.87 2.76
N PHE A 5 -0.40 -22.02 1.84
CA PHE A 5 -1.02 -20.73 1.56
C PHE A 5 -2.36 -20.91 0.83
N SER A 6 -2.41 -21.81 -0.17
CA SER A 6 -3.66 -22.16 -0.86
C SER A 6 -4.71 -22.71 0.11
N ASN A 7 -4.29 -23.60 1.02
CA ASN A 7 -5.17 -24.14 2.07
C ASN A 7 -5.67 -23.06 3.03
N PHE A 8 -4.80 -22.11 3.41
CA PHE A 8 -5.20 -20.97 4.23
C PHE A 8 -6.26 -20.11 3.53
N LEU A 9 -6.06 -19.76 2.26
CA LEU A 9 -7.01 -18.94 1.49
C LEU A 9 -8.38 -19.59 1.35
N ASN A 10 -8.44 -20.92 1.25
CA ASN A 10 -9.69 -21.66 1.11
C ASN A 10 -10.37 -22.00 2.45
N LYS A 11 -9.72 -21.70 3.58
CA LYS A 11 -10.32 -21.86 4.92
C LYS A 11 -11.34 -20.75 5.17
N ARG A 12 -12.44 -21.11 5.84
CA ARG A 12 -13.42 -20.14 6.35
C ARG A 12 -12.75 -19.15 7.30
N THR A 13 -13.11 -17.87 7.21
CA THR A 13 -12.55 -16.82 8.07
C THR A 13 -12.90 -17.04 9.54
N SER A 14 -14.10 -17.57 9.80
CA SER A 14 -14.57 -17.91 11.15
C SER A 14 -15.56 -19.09 11.12
N LYS A 15 -15.91 -19.61 12.29
CA LYS A 15 -16.90 -20.70 12.42
C LYS A 15 -18.31 -20.26 12.01
N SER A 16 -18.61 -18.96 12.11
CA SER A 16 -19.93 -18.38 11.83
C SER A 16 -20.03 -17.79 10.42
N CYS A 17 -18.92 -17.53 9.72
CA CYS A 17 -18.92 -16.98 8.36
C CYS A 17 -18.68 -18.06 7.31
N ASN A 18 -19.51 -18.14 6.26
CA ASN A 18 -19.33 -19.10 5.16
C ASN A 18 -18.29 -18.65 4.13
N LEU A 19 -17.82 -17.41 4.22
CA LEU A 19 -16.81 -16.87 3.32
C LEU A 19 -15.41 -17.33 3.73
N THR A 20 -14.55 -17.47 2.73
CA THR A 20 -13.17 -17.91 2.91
C THR A 20 -12.23 -16.72 3.07
N ASN A 21 -11.02 -16.98 3.59
CA ASN A 21 -9.96 -15.96 3.65
C ASN A 21 -9.70 -15.31 2.28
N ARG A 22 -9.85 -16.07 1.18
CA ARG A 22 -9.77 -15.55 -0.18
C ARG A 22 -10.76 -14.42 -0.45
N HIS A 23 -12.02 -14.56 -0.02
CA HIS A 23 -13.02 -13.51 -0.24
C HIS A 23 -12.64 -12.23 0.48
N MET A 24 -12.26 -12.34 1.76
CA MET A 24 -11.79 -11.22 2.55
C MET A 24 -10.54 -10.57 1.94
N PHE A 25 -9.56 -11.37 1.51
CA PHE A 25 -8.31 -10.87 0.90
C PHE A 25 -8.58 -10.12 -0.41
N ASN A 26 -9.47 -10.65 -1.25
CA ASN A 26 -9.86 -10.01 -2.50
C ASN A 26 -10.60 -8.69 -2.24
N GLU A 27 -11.46 -8.62 -1.23
CA GLU A 27 -12.18 -7.38 -0.86
C GLU A 27 -11.21 -6.31 -0.34
N LEU A 28 -10.27 -6.71 0.53
CA LEU A 28 -9.19 -5.83 1.01
C LEU A 28 -8.33 -5.32 -0.14
N PHE A 29 -7.96 -6.20 -1.07
CA PHE A 29 -7.16 -5.83 -2.23
C PHE A 29 -7.93 -4.92 -3.19
N SER A 30 -9.23 -5.15 -3.37
CA SER A 30 -10.08 -4.28 -4.19
C SER A 30 -10.14 -2.86 -3.62
N LEU A 31 -10.31 -2.73 -2.30
CA LEU A 31 -10.28 -1.43 -1.62
C LEU A 31 -8.94 -0.72 -1.82
N PHE A 32 -7.84 -1.42 -1.55
CA PHE A 32 -6.48 -0.90 -1.74
C PHE A 32 -6.19 -0.49 -3.19
N ASN A 33 -6.51 -1.37 -4.15
CA ASN A 33 -6.24 -1.15 -5.56
C ASN A 33 -7.08 0.00 -6.13
N ASN A 34 -8.33 0.14 -5.68
CA ASN A 34 -9.17 1.27 -6.06
C ASN A 34 -8.59 2.59 -5.53
N TRP A 35 -8.11 2.62 -4.28
CA TRP A 35 -7.43 3.80 -3.76
C TRP A 35 -6.20 4.15 -4.61
N LEU A 36 -5.40 3.15 -4.97
CA LEU A 36 -4.17 3.33 -5.73
C LEU A 36 -4.41 3.84 -7.16
N LEU A 37 -5.40 3.27 -7.87
CA LEU A 37 -5.75 3.67 -9.23
C LEU A 37 -6.37 5.06 -9.33
N ASN A 38 -6.86 5.61 -8.20
CA ASN A 38 -7.40 6.96 -8.14
C ASN A 38 -6.32 8.03 -7.90
N LYS A 39 -5.03 7.65 -7.81
CA LYS A 39 -3.92 8.59 -7.65
C LYS A 39 -3.27 8.87 -9.00
N GLU A 40 -3.44 10.09 -9.48
CA GLU A 40 -2.98 10.52 -10.81
C GLU A 40 -1.45 10.62 -10.90
N ASP A 41 -0.77 10.77 -9.76
CA ASP A 41 0.66 10.99 -9.63
C ASP A 41 1.43 9.72 -9.20
N ILE A 42 0.75 8.57 -9.07
CA ILE A 42 1.38 7.30 -8.67
C ILE A 42 1.40 6.34 -9.85
N ILE A 43 2.59 5.82 -10.20
CA ILE A 43 2.80 4.78 -11.20
C ILE A 43 3.02 3.45 -10.51
N LEU A 44 2.40 2.39 -11.03
CA LEU A 44 2.76 1.01 -10.69
C LEU A 44 4.05 0.58 -11.42
N ILE A 45 5.09 0.25 -10.67
CA ILE A 45 6.37 -0.24 -11.23
C ILE A 45 6.52 -1.76 -11.19
N LYS A 46 5.70 -2.44 -10.39
CA LYS A 46 5.70 -3.89 -10.28
C LYS A 46 4.41 -4.49 -10.81
N ASN A 47 4.55 -5.49 -11.68
CA ASN A 47 3.44 -6.24 -12.26
C ASN A 47 2.65 -7.10 -11.25
N ASP A 48 3.10 -7.19 -9.98
CA ASP A 48 2.51 -8.07 -8.97
C ASP A 48 2.29 -7.37 -7.63
N VAL A 49 1.61 -6.21 -7.68
CA VAL A 49 1.19 -5.48 -6.48
C VAL A 49 0.27 -6.33 -5.59
N GLU A 50 -0.52 -7.24 -6.19
CA GLU A 50 -1.40 -8.18 -5.47
C GLU A 50 -0.58 -9.14 -4.58
N ALA A 51 0.48 -9.76 -5.11
CA ALA A 51 1.32 -10.62 -4.28
C ALA A 51 2.03 -9.85 -3.17
N SER A 52 2.50 -8.63 -3.42
CA SER A 52 3.08 -7.75 -2.40
C SER A 52 2.07 -7.46 -1.28
N PHE A 53 0.83 -7.13 -1.65
CA PHE A 53 -0.25 -6.87 -0.71
C PHE A 53 -0.63 -8.12 0.11
N TYR A 54 -0.77 -9.29 -0.52
CA TYR A 54 -1.02 -10.54 0.22
C TYR A 54 0.15 -10.96 1.10
N SER A 55 1.38 -10.63 0.68
CA SER A 55 2.57 -10.81 1.51
C SER A 55 2.44 -9.98 2.79
N PHE A 56 2.07 -8.70 2.68
CA PHE A 56 1.76 -7.83 3.83
C PHE A 56 0.68 -8.42 4.75
N LEU A 57 -0.42 -8.95 4.20
CA LEU A 57 -1.49 -9.59 4.99
C LEU A 57 -1.05 -10.89 5.69
N CYS A 58 0.00 -11.56 5.21
CA CYS A 58 0.47 -12.83 5.76
C CYS A 58 1.71 -12.69 6.66
N LYS A 59 2.63 -11.82 6.30
CA LYS A 59 3.94 -11.60 6.92
C LYS A 59 4.20 -10.10 7.06
N VAL A 60 4.84 -9.71 8.15
CA VAL A 60 5.39 -8.36 8.29
C VAL A 60 6.69 -8.34 7.51
N ASN A 61 6.74 -7.56 6.42
CA ASN A 61 7.98 -7.31 5.71
C ASN A 61 8.58 -6.03 6.28
N LYS A 62 9.70 -6.14 7.00
CA LYS A 62 10.44 -5.01 7.56
C LYS A 62 11.34 -4.41 6.49
N ILE A 63 10.75 -3.87 5.44
CA ILE A 63 11.47 -3.04 4.50
C ILE A 63 11.15 -1.60 4.91
N ASP A 64 12.19 -0.80 5.09
CA ASP A 64 12.07 0.60 5.47
C ASP A 64 12.46 1.44 4.26
N LEU A 65 11.53 1.58 3.32
CA LEU A 65 11.61 2.57 2.26
C LEU A 65 11.05 3.87 2.79
N TYR A 66 11.69 4.97 2.42
CA TYR A 66 11.22 6.30 2.74
C TYR A 66 11.15 7.12 1.46
N ASP A 67 9.97 7.65 1.20
CA ASP A 67 9.71 8.65 0.17
C ASP A 67 8.98 9.81 0.86
N GLU A 68 9.64 10.97 0.94
CA GLU A 68 9.12 12.13 1.65
C GLU A 68 7.82 12.64 1.02
N TYR A 69 7.72 12.62 -0.31
CA TYR A 69 6.55 13.10 -1.03
C TYR A 69 5.31 12.26 -0.70
N ILE A 70 5.40 10.94 -0.86
CA ILE A 70 4.27 10.03 -0.56
C ILE A 70 3.90 10.11 0.91
N THR A 71 4.90 10.13 1.80
CA THR A 71 4.67 10.18 3.23
C THR A 71 3.94 11.46 3.63
N LEU A 72 4.35 12.62 3.12
CA LEU A 72 3.71 13.89 3.44
C LEU A 72 2.33 14.04 2.78
N LYS A 73 2.18 13.59 1.54
CA LYS A 73 0.95 13.81 0.76
C LYS A 73 -0.17 12.84 1.13
N TYR A 74 0.17 11.59 1.44
CA TYR A 74 -0.80 10.49 1.53
C TYR A 74 -0.87 9.79 2.89
N SER A 75 -0.07 10.16 3.88
CA SER A 75 -0.07 9.50 5.20
C SER A 75 -1.45 9.42 5.85
N ASP A 76 -2.19 10.53 5.89
CA ASP A 76 -3.54 10.57 6.47
C ASP A 76 -4.51 9.63 5.73
N GLU A 77 -4.48 9.66 4.39
CA GLU A 77 -5.31 8.78 3.58
C GLU A 77 -4.97 7.29 3.76
N ILE A 78 -3.68 6.97 3.91
CA ILE A 78 -3.20 5.61 4.15
C ILE A 78 -3.65 5.13 5.54
N VAL A 79 -3.66 6.02 6.54
CA VAL A 79 -4.23 5.72 7.87
C VAL A 79 -5.70 5.39 7.75
N ASP A 80 -6.49 6.22 7.05
CA ASP A 80 -7.91 5.99 6.85
C ASP A 80 -8.19 4.69 6.08
N LEU A 81 -7.45 4.45 5.01
CA LEU A 81 -7.51 3.20 4.24
C LEU A 81 -7.24 1.99 5.14
N PHE A 82 -6.23 2.07 6.00
CA PHE A 82 -5.89 0.99 6.92
C PHE A 82 -6.97 0.75 7.99
N LEU A 83 -7.64 1.81 8.46
CA LEU A 83 -8.77 1.70 9.38
C LEU A 83 -9.99 1.05 8.71
N GLU A 84 -10.29 1.39 7.45
CA GLU A 84 -11.35 0.72 6.67
C GLU A 84 -11.04 -0.76 6.46
N MET A 85 -9.79 -1.09 6.14
CA MET A 85 -9.35 -2.48 6.05
C MET A 85 -9.56 -3.26 7.36
N LYS A 86 -9.29 -2.63 8.51
CA LYS A 86 -9.58 -3.25 9.82
C LYS A 86 -11.06 -3.55 9.99
N LYS A 87 -11.96 -2.61 9.64
CA LYS A 87 -13.41 -2.82 9.68
C LYS A 87 -13.84 -4.01 8.83
N ILE A 88 -13.31 -4.14 7.61
CA ILE A 88 -13.55 -5.29 6.74
C ILE A 88 -13.10 -6.59 7.42
N THR A 89 -11.89 -6.65 7.96
CA THR A 89 -11.44 -7.90 8.61
C THR A 89 -12.33 -8.31 9.78
N MET A 90 -12.78 -7.34 10.58
CA MET A 90 -13.69 -7.58 11.70
C MET A 90 -15.07 -8.08 11.26
N SER A 91 -15.63 -7.56 10.16
CA SER A 91 -16.93 -8.01 9.64
C SER A 91 -16.89 -9.48 9.19
N TYR A 92 -15.73 -9.96 8.74
CA TYR A 92 -15.46 -11.36 8.41
C TYR A 92 -15.14 -12.23 9.64
N GLY A 93 -15.07 -11.65 10.85
CA GLY A 93 -14.68 -12.34 12.08
C GLY A 93 -13.19 -12.69 12.13
N SER A 94 -12.35 -11.92 11.44
CA SER A 94 -10.90 -12.08 11.36
C SER A 94 -10.19 -10.93 12.08
N LEU A 95 -9.12 -11.25 12.80
CA LEU A 95 -8.28 -10.27 13.50
C LEU A 95 -6.89 -10.14 12.86
N ILE A 96 -6.76 -10.51 11.58
CA ILE A 96 -5.45 -10.60 10.89
C ILE A 96 -4.68 -9.27 10.89
N LEU A 97 -5.36 -8.12 10.89
CA LEU A 97 -4.75 -6.79 10.97
C LEU A 97 -4.60 -6.27 12.42
N HIS A 98 -5.19 -6.94 13.41
CA HIS A 98 -5.12 -6.55 14.83
C HIS A 98 -4.08 -7.36 15.62
N GLU A 99 -4.00 -8.67 15.39
CA GLU A 99 -3.16 -9.58 16.19
C GLU A 99 -1.67 -9.55 15.82
N LYS A 100 -1.33 -9.10 14.61
CA LYS A 100 0.04 -9.17 14.09
C LYS A 100 0.85 -7.86 14.20
N GLY A 101 0.35 -6.89 14.95
CA GLY A 101 1.03 -5.59 15.13
C GLY A 101 1.14 -4.78 13.85
N ARG A 102 0.21 -4.99 12.91
CA ARG A 102 0.23 -4.28 11.62
C ARG A 102 -0.20 -2.84 11.76
N THR A 103 0.47 -1.97 11.02
CA THR A 103 0.22 -0.52 11.02
C THR A 103 -0.09 0.00 9.62
N SER A 104 -0.55 1.25 9.55
CA SER A 104 -0.64 2.01 8.30
C SER A 104 0.74 2.19 7.66
N ASP A 105 1.81 2.24 8.46
CA ASP A 105 3.18 2.33 7.94
C ASP A 105 3.55 1.07 7.17
N ASP A 106 3.16 -0.13 7.65
CA ASP A 106 3.36 -1.37 6.87
C ASP A 106 2.63 -1.33 5.53
N LEU A 107 1.46 -0.67 5.47
CA LEU A 107 0.70 -0.48 4.23
C LEU A 107 1.38 0.54 3.32
N LEU A 108 1.89 1.65 3.87
CA LEU A 108 2.73 2.61 3.17
C LEU A 108 3.93 1.91 2.55
N GLN A 109 4.61 1.03 3.28
CA GLN A 109 5.72 0.25 2.73
C GLN A 109 5.31 -0.62 1.54
N VAL A 110 4.09 -1.16 1.50
CA VAL A 110 3.58 -1.87 0.31
C VAL A 110 3.47 -0.92 -0.87
N ILE A 111 2.95 0.30 -0.66
CA ILE A 111 2.83 1.31 -1.71
C ILE A 111 4.22 1.66 -2.24
N LEU A 112 5.12 2.11 -1.37
CA LEU A 112 6.50 2.50 -1.71
C LEU A 112 7.26 1.39 -2.44
N ASN A 113 7.06 0.13 -2.06
CA ASN A 113 7.73 -0.99 -2.71
C ASN A 113 7.23 -1.29 -4.13
N ASN A 114 6.04 -0.81 -4.51
CA ASN A 114 5.39 -1.18 -5.77
C ASN A 114 5.06 0.03 -6.66
N THR A 115 5.40 1.24 -6.22
CA THR A 115 5.08 2.47 -6.94
C THR A 115 6.26 3.41 -7.11
N GLU A 116 6.18 4.25 -8.13
CA GLU A 116 7.00 5.46 -8.31
C GLU A 116 6.06 6.67 -8.45
N ILE A 117 6.58 7.87 -8.17
CA ILE A 117 5.85 9.11 -8.42
C ILE A 117 6.07 9.55 -9.87
N LEU A 118 4.99 9.96 -10.54
CA LEU A 118 5.07 10.79 -11.73
C LEU A 118 5.61 12.15 -11.30
N GLU A 119 6.92 12.28 -11.29
CA GLU A 119 7.53 13.59 -11.41
C GLU A 119 7.15 14.12 -12.80
N ASP A 120 6.10 14.94 -12.87
CA ASP A 120 6.12 16.00 -13.85
C ASP A 120 7.43 16.75 -13.60
N ILE A 121 8.35 16.67 -14.56
CA ILE A 121 9.06 17.77 -15.24
C ILE A 121 8.80 19.19 -14.68
N TYR A 122 8.84 19.39 -13.37
CA TYR A 122 8.80 20.69 -12.68
C TYR A 122 10.22 21.09 -12.23
N ALA A 123 11.24 20.58 -12.92
CA ALA A 123 12.56 21.19 -12.99
C ALA A 123 12.70 21.96 -14.31
N ASP A 124 11.71 22.82 -14.61
CA ASP A 124 11.92 24.01 -15.43
C ASP A 124 11.69 25.27 -14.56
N GLU A 125 12.01 25.16 -13.26
CA GLU A 125 12.26 26.31 -12.40
C GLU A 125 13.72 26.76 -12.58
N ASP A 126 13.94 27.48 -13.69
CA ASP A 126 14.65 28.76 -13.71
C ASP A 126 15.92 28.87 -12.84
N VAL A 127 17.00 28.19 -13.24
CA VAL A 127 18.37 28.65 -12.93
C VAL A 127 18.91 29.42 -14.13
N ASN A 128 18.22 30.51 -14.50
CA ASN A 128 18.92 31.66 -15.07
C ASN A 128 19.55 32.45 -13.92
N GLU A 129 20.61 31.91 -13.31
CA GLU A 129 21.67 32.77 -12.75
C GLU A 129 22.46 33.37 -13.92
N LYS A 130 21.81 34.25 -14.68
CA LYS A 130 22.48 35.34 -15.36
C LYS A 130 22.11 36.58 -14.58
N ASP A 131 23.01 37.00 -13.70
CA ASP A 131 23.41 38.41 -13.67
C ASP A 131 24.64 38.69 -12.77
N PHE A 132 25.68 39.17 -13.46
CA PHE A 132 26.70 40.16 -13.07
C PHE A 132 27.64 39.93 -11.88
N ASN A 133 28.92 39.70 -12.17
CA ASN A 133 29.86 40.84 -12.34
C ASN A 133 31.23 40.38 -12.86
N ASP A 134 31.57 40.86 -14.06
CA ASP A 134 32.94 41.16 -14.46
C ASP A 134 33.56 42.11 -13.42
N TYR A 135 34.68 41.72 -12.83
CA TYR A 135 35.66 42.66 -12.31
C TYR A 135 36.93 42.52 -13.15
N GLU A 136 37.34 43.67 -13.67
CA GLU A 136 38.52 43.94 -14.52
C GLU A 136 39.81 43.23 -14.09
#